data_AF-A0A1J3DKK0-F1
#
_entry.id   AF-A0A1J3DKK0-F1
#
_cell.length_a   1.000
_cell.length_b   1.000
_cell.length_c   1.000
_cell.angle_alpha   90.00
_cell.angle_beta   90.00
_cell.angle_gamma   90.00
#
_symmetry.space_group_name_H-M   'P 1'
#
loop_
_entity.id
_entity.type
_entity.pdbx_description
1 polymer ?
#
loop_
_entity_poly.entity_id
_entity_poly.type
_entity_poly.pdbx_seq_one_letter_code
_entity_poly.pdbx_strand_id
1 'polypeptide(L)' 'KDKGVELILPVDVVVADKFDAEAESKVVDINAIPDGWMGLDIGPKSVEIFNKALADAKTVVWNGPMGVFEFPKFAHG' A
#
# COMPACT_ATOMS: atom_id res chain seq x y z
N LYS A 1 -9.31 -0.77 -20.12
CA LYS A 1 -10.45 0.09 -19.70
C LYS A 1 -11.79 -0.36 -20.31
N ASP A 2 -11.77 -1.33 -21.21
CA ASP A 2 -12.90 -1.70 -22.08
C ASP A 2 -14.11 -2.29 -21.33
N LYS A 3 -13.91 -2.73 -20.09
CA LYS A 3 -14.96 -3.26 -19.21
C LYS A 3 -15.59 -2.21 -18.29
N GLY A 4 -15.16 -0.94 -18.36
CA GLY A 4 -15.64 0.11 -17.45
C GLY A 4 -15.25 -0.09 -15.98
N VAL A 5 -14.27 -0.96 -15.72
CA VAL A 5 -13.74 -1.22 -14.37
C VAL A 5 -12.57 -0.29 -14.10
N GLU A 6 -12.62 0.43 -12.99
CA GLU A 6 -11.50 1.18 -12.46
C GLU A 6 -10.56 0.24 -11.68
N LEU A 7 -9.28 0.26 -12.03
CA LEU A 7 -8.24 -0.49 -11.33
C LEU A 7 -7.30 0.54 -10.70
N ILE A 8 -7.35 0.62 -9.37
CA ILE A 8 -6.51 1.52 -8.57
C ILE A 8 -5.35 0.71 -8.01
N LEU A 9 -4.13 1.19 -8.24
CA LEU A 9 -2.91 0.62 -7.70
C LEU A 9 -2.22 1.65 -6.78
N PRO A 10 -1.41 1.21 -5.80
CA PRO A 10 -0.63 2.12 -4.98
C PRO A 10 0.28 3.03 -5.82
N VAL A 11 0.37 4.30 -5.41
CA VAL A 11 1.23 5.33 -6.02
C VAL A 11 2.45 5.63 -5.15
N ASP A 12 2.41 5.23 -3.89
CA ASP A 12 3.48 5.29 -2.92
C ASP A 12 3.42 4.07 -2.00
N VAL A 13 4.56 3.74 -1.39
CA VAL A 13 4.74 2.53 -0.59
C VAL A 13 5.64 2.81 0.61
N VAL A 14 5.37 2.12 1.72
CA VAL A 14 6.33 1.99 2.82
C VAL A 14 7.31 0.90 2.44
N VAL A 15 8.57 1.27 2.20
CA VAL A 15 9.64 0.34 1.86
C VAL A 15 10.50 0.02 3.06
N ALA A 16 11.08 -1.17 3.07
CA ALA A 16 12.05 -1.63 4.05
C ALA A 16 13.30 -2.22 3.37
N ASP A 17 14.43 -2.18 4.07
CA ASP A 17 15.70 -2.76 3.62
C ASP A 17 15.78 -4.30 3.81
N LYS A 18 14.88 -4.87 4.63
CA LYS A 18 14.71 -6.31 4.86
C LYS A 18 13.29 -6.64 5.35
N PHE A 19 12.89 -7.91 5.25
CA PHE A 19 11.65 -8.41 5.82
C PHE A 19 11.81 -8.69 7.32
N ASP A 20 11.66 -7.65 8.15
CA ASP A 20 11.91 -7.69 9.60
C ASP A 20 11.12 -6.56 10.28
N ALA A 21 10.61 -6.78 11.49
CA ALA A 21 9.90 -5.76 12.27
C ALA A 21 10.79 -4.53 12.57
N GLU A 22 12.08 -4.76 12.74
CA GLU A 22 13.08 -3.74 13.07
C GLU A 22 13.82 -3.21 11.84
N ALA A 23 13.35 -3.50 10.62
CA ALA A 23 13.94 -2.99 9.39
C ALA A 23 13.93 -1.46 9.34
N GLU A 24 14.94 -0.88 8.67
CA GLU A 24 14.92 0.54 8.33
C GLU A 24 13.83 0.77 7.30
N SER A 25 13.00 1.80 7.49
CA SER A 25 11.82 2.03 6.66
C SER A 25 11.65 3.47 6.25
N LYS A 26 11.09 3.69 5.07
CA LYS A 26 10.71 5.02 4.58
C LYS A 26 9.56 4.93 3.59
N VAL A 27 8.87 6.04 3.40
CA VAL A 27 7.87 6.18 2.32
C VAL A 27 8.57 6.67 1.06
N VAL A 28 8.28 6.04 -0.08
CA VAL A 28 8.76 6.47 -1.40
C VAL A 28 7.62 6.45 -2.42
N ASP A 29 7.78 7.24 -3.49
CA ASP A 29 6.96 7.06 -4.70
C ASP A 29 7.17 5.66 -5.27
N ILE A 30 6.13 5.07 -5.88
CA ILE A 30 6.19 3.71 -6.42
C ILE A 30 7.32 3.54 -7.47
N ASN A 31 7.72 4.61 -8.15
CA ASN A 31 8.80 4.59 -9.14
C ASN A 31 10.19 4.88 -8.55
N ALA A 32 10.28 5.04 -7.23
CA ALA A 32 11.51 5.44 -6.51
C ALA A 32 11.92 4.42 -5.43
N ILE A 33 11.48 3.17 -5.55
CA ILE A 33 11.93 2.08 -4.67
C ILE A 33 13.43 1.83 -4.91
N PRO A 34 14.30 2.00 -3.89
CA PRO A 34 15.73 1.76 -4.06
C PRO A 34 16.04 0.28 -4.32
N ASP A 35 17.13 0.03 -5.04
CA ASP A 35 17.64 -1.33 -5.23
C ASP A 35 17.89 -2.03 -3.88
N GLY A 36 17.43 -3.27 -3.77
CA GLY A 36 17.54 -4.08 -2.55
C GLY A 36 16.47 -3.80 -1.49
N TRP A 37 15.61 -2.80 -1.67
CA TRP A 37 14.48 -2.52 -0.79
C TRP A 37 13.19 -3.18 -1.31
N MET A 38 12.21 -3.37 -0.44
CA MET A 38 10.90 -3.97 -0.78
C MET A 38 9.75 -3.20 -0.14
N GLY A 39 8.62 -3.10 -0.84
CA GLY A 39 7.39 -2.52 -0.29
C GLY A 39 6.72 -3.50 0.66
N LEU A 40 6.48 -3.08 1.90
CA LEU A 40 5.85 -3.89 2.95
C LEU A 40 4.49 -3.33 3.40
N ASP A 41 4.15 -2.09 3.03
CA ASP A 41 2.81 -1.52 3.20
C ASP A 41 2.56 -0.47 2.11
N ILE A 42 1.29 -0.09 1.91
CA ILE A 42 0.94 1.03 1.03
C ILE A 42 1.26 2.36 1.71
N GLY A 43 1.64 3.36 0.91
CA GLY A 43 1.96 4.69 1.41
C GLY A 43 0.71 5.54 1.70
N PRO A 44 0.87 6.67 2.41
CA PRO A 44 -0.23 7.52 2.82
C PRO A 44 -1.04 8.11 1.66
N LYS A 45 -0.43 8.38 0.50
CA LYS A 45 -1.19 8.89 -0.66
C LYS A 45 -2.07 7.81 -1.25
N SER A 46 -1.57 6.57 -1.31
CA SER A 46 -2.35 5.42 -1.74
C SER A 46 -3.54 5.20 -0.81
N VAL A 47 -3.32 5.22 0.51
CA VAL A 47 -4.41 5.15 1.51
C VAL A 47 -5.48 6.21 1.28
N GLU A 48 -5.09 7.47 0.99
CA GLU A 48 -6.04 8.53 0.67
C GLU A 48 -6.88 8.22 -0.58
N ILE A 49 -6.24 7.73 -1.65
CA ILE A 49 -6.91 7.35 -2.90
C ILE A 49 -7.90 6.20 -2.67
N PHE A 50 -7.48 5.14 -1.97
CA PHE A 50 -8.36 4.00 -1.65
C PHE A 50 -9.54 4.44 -0.77
N ASN A 51 -9.29 5.24 0.27
CA ASN A 51 -10.37 5.78 1.11
C ASN A 51 -11.38 6.58 0.29
N LYS A 52 -10.92 7.40 -0.66
CA LYS A 52 -11.80 8.15 -1.55
C LYS A 52 -12.63 7.24 -2.45
N ALA A 53 -12.03 6.19 -2.99
CA ALA A 53 -12.72 5.22 -3.85
C ALA A 53 -13.72 4.34 -3.08
N LEU A 54 -13.50 4.14 -1.78
CA LEU A 54 -14.41 3.39 -0.90
C LEU A 54 -15.54 4.25 -0.33
N ALA A 55 -15.39 5.58 -0.30
CA ALA A 55 -16.30 6.49 0.40
C ALA A 55 -17.76 6.43 -0.08
N ASP A 56 -17.99 6.17 -1.37
CA ASP A 56 -19.32 6.04 -1.98
C ASP A 56 -19.69 4.59 -2.34
N ALA A 57 -18.85 3.62 -1.97
CA ALA A 57 -19.08 2.21 -2.22
C ALA A 57 -20.25 1.70 -1.37
N LYS A 58 -21.29 1.20 -2.03
CA LYS A 58 -22.47 0.61 -1.35
C LYS A 58 -22.24 -0.83 -0.90
N THR A 59 -21.25 -1.50 -1.48
CA THR A 59 -20.92 -2.90 -1.20
C THR A 59 -19.45 -3.10 -1.41
N VAL A 60 -18.78 -3.70 -0.43
CA VAL A 60 -17.35 -3.96 -0.45
C VAL A 60 -17.14 -5.45 -0.18
N VAL A 61 -16.32 -6.09 -0.99
CA VAL A 61 -15.76 -7.41 -0.71
C VAL A 61 -14.27 -7.21 -0.53
N TRP A 62 -13.78 -7.48 0.69
CA TRP A 62 -12.38 -7.30 1.03
C TRP A 62 -11.78 -8.64 1.44
N ASN A 63 -10.73 -9.06 0.74
CA ASN A 63 -9.99 -10.27 1.06
C ASN A 63 -8.48 -10.01 0.94
N GLY A 64 -7.79 -10.01 2.09
CA GLY A 64 -6.35 -9.83 2.19
C GLY A 64 -5.92 -8.47 2.76
N PRO A 65 -4.91 -8.43 3.65
CA PRO A 65 -4.35 -7.18 4.16
C PRO A 65 -3.57 -6.42 3.07
N MET A 66 -3.37 -5.12 3.28
CA MET A 66 -2.62 -4.26 2.35
C MET A 66 -1.10 -4.31 2.53
N GLY A 67 -0.64 -4.70 3.72
CA GLY A 67 0.77 -4.79 4.09
C GLY A 67 1.05 -6.00 4.96
N VAL A 68 2.29 -6.08 5.44
CA VAL A 68 2.78 -7.08 6.41
C VAL A 68 2.29 -6.67 7.80
N PHE A 69 0.98 -6.77 8.01
CA PHE A 69 0.27 -6.26 9.19
C PHE A 69 0.73 -6.90 10.51
N GLU A 70 1.42 -8.05 10.46
CA GLU A 70 2.05 -8.68 11.61
C GLU A 70 3.16 -7.83 12.23
N PHE A 71 3.73 -6.87 11.49
CA PHE A 71 4.72 -5.92 11.97
C PHE A 71 4.07 -4.54 12.13
N PRO A 72 4.04 -3.94 13.36
CA PRO A 72 3.32 -2.67 13.59
C PRO A 72 3.75 -1.52 12.68
N LYS A 73 5.00 -1.50 12.23
CA LYS A 73 5.56 -0.51 11.30
C LYS A 73 4.96 -0.58 9.89
N PHE A 74 4.34 -1.70 9.51
CA PHE A 74 3.77 -1.98 8.20
C PHE A 74 2.28 -2.36 8.29
N ALA A 75 1.59 -1.81 9.30
CA ALA A 75 0.19 -2.07 9.61
C ALA A 75 -0.65 -0.77 9.62
N HIS A 76 -0.29 0.21 8.78
CA HIS A 76 -0.92 1.52 8.74
C HIS A 76 -1.78 1.75 7.49
N GLY A 77 -1.64 0.89 6.48
CA GLY A 77 -2.43 0.88 5.25
C GLY A 77 -3.86 0.35 5.38
#